data_AF-A0A7W4GH83-F1
#
_entry.id   AF-A0A7W4GH83-F1
#
_cell.length_a   1.000
_cell.length_b   1.000
_cell.length_c   1.000
_cell.angle_alpha   90.00
_cell.angle_beta   90.00
_cell.angle_gamma   90.00
#
_symmetry.space_group_name_H-M   'P 1'
#
loop_
_entity.id
_entity.type
_entity.pdbx_description
1 polymer ?
#
loop_
_entity_poly.entity_id
_entity_poly.type
_entity_poly.pdbx_seq_one_letter_code
_entity_poly.pdbx_strand_id
1 'polypeptide(L)'
;MKPLALTLLVSALLVGCVNGQSPTGRGQTLLFSDTQMQQMGAQSFETMKKSEKISQNQAQTQYVNCVSKRITAVLPDQSQQWDVVLFESEQVNAFALPGGHIGVYTGLLNVATNQDQLATVIGHEVAHVLAQHG
;
A
#
# COMPACT_ATOMS: atom_id res chain seq x y z
N MET A 1 -41.73 23.66 -18.78
CA MET A 1 -41.54 22.76 -17.61
C MET A 1 -40.66 21.54 -17.92
N LYS A 2 -40.79 20.88 -19.08
CA LYS A 2 -39.93 19.74 -19.49
C LYS A 2 -38.42 20.04 -19.66
N PRO A 3 -37.96 21.19 -20.20
CA PRO A 3 -36.53 21.41 -20.40
C PRO A 3 -35.80 21.66 -19.07
N LEU A 4 -36.44 22.36 -18.12
CA LEU A 4 -35.86 22.68 -16.82
C LEU A 4 -35.60 21.43 -15.96
N ALA A 5 -36.51 20.46 -16.01
CA ALA A 5 -36.35 19.18 -15.33
C ALA A 5 -35.20 18.34 -15.92
N LEU A 6 -35.02 18.39 -17.25
CA LEU A 6 -33.94 17.69 -17.95
C LEU A 6 -32.57 18.32 -17.64
N THR A 7 -32.49 19.65 -17.57
CA THR A 7 -31.26 20.36 -17.18
C THR A 7 -30.88 20.09 -15.72
N LEU A 8 -31.86 20.01 -14.80
CA LEU A 8 -31.60 19.65 -13.41
C LEU A 8 -31.10 18.21 -13.25
N LEU A 9 -31.66 17.27 -14.02
CA LEU A 9 -31.28 15.85 -13.97
C LEU A 9 -29.85 15.61 -14.50
N VAL A 10 -29.47 16.29 -15.59
CA VAL A 10 -28.10 16.23 -16.14
C VAL A 10 -27.10 16.90 -15.19
N SER A 11 -27.49 18.00 -14.55
CA SER A 11 -26.63 18.69 -13.57
C SER A 11 -26.42 17.85 -12.31
N ALA A 12 -27.43 17.10 -11.85
CA ALA A 12 -27.33 16.22 -10.68
C ALA A 12 -26.39 15.02 -10.91
N LEU A 13 -26.27 14.54 -12.15
CA LEU A 13 -25.35 13.45 -12.51
C LEU A 13 -23.87 13.87 -12.54
N LEU A 14 -23.57 15.17 -12.54
CA LEU A 14 -22.20 15.70 -12.66
C LEU A 14 -21.56 16.08 -11.31
N VAL A 15 -22.26 15.96 -10.18
CA VAL A 15 -21.78 16.44 -8.85
C VAL A 15 -21.01 15.36 -8.05
N GLY A 16 -20.84 14.15 -8.58
CA GLY A 16 -20.36 12.98 -7.81
C GLY A 16 -18.96 12.45 -8.10
N CYS A 17 -17.97 13.29 -8.47
CA CYS A 17 -16.66 12.77 -8.92
C CYS A 17 -15.57 12.65 -7.84
N VAL A 18 -15.82 13.07 -6.60
CA VAL A 18 -14.87 12.92 -5.49
C VAL A 18 -15.43 11.92 -4.47
N ASN A 19 -14.80 10.75 -4.39
CA ASN A 19 -15.30 9.60 -3.63
C ASN A 19 -14.33 9.20 -2.49
N GLY A 20 -13.27 9.97 -2.27
CA GLY A 20 -12.25 9.67 -1.28
C GLY A 20 -11.38 10.88 -0.97
N GLN A 21 -10.59 10.78 0.10
CA GLN A 21 -9.70 11.83 0.55
C GLN A 21 -8.39 11.22 1.04
N SER A 22 -7.26 11.74 0.56
CA SER A 22 -5.94 11.33 1.04
C SER A 22 -5.72 11.75 2.50
N PRO A 23 -4.72 11.18 3.21
CA PRO A 23 -4.35 11.58 4.57
C PRO A 23 -4.02 13.07 4.74
N THR A 24 -3.68 13.77 3.65
CA THR A 24 -3.37 15.22 3.66
C THR A 24 -4.59 16.11 3.42
N GLY A 25 -5.78 15.52 3.26
CA GLY A 25 -7.01 16.26 2.96
C GLY A 25 -7.22 16.56 1.47
N ARG A 26 -6.33 16.11 0.57
CA ARG A 26 -6.56 16.22 -0.87
C ARG A 26 -7.69 15.27 -1.31
N GLY A 27 -8.74 15.81 -1.92
CA GLY A 27 -9.82 15.00 -2.51
C GLY A 27 -9.33 14.20 -3.72
N GLN A 28 -9.83 12.97 -3.86
CA GLN A 28 -9.44 12.07 -4.95
C GLN A 28 -10.61 11.24 -5.46
N THR A 29 -10.50 10.83 -6.72
CA THR A 29 -11.46 9.93 -7.37
C THR A 29 -10.91 8.50 -7.27
N LEU A 30 -11.62 7.65 -6.54
CA LEU A 30 -11.30 6.23 -6.43
C LEU A 30 -12.15 5.43 -7.40
N LEU A 31 -11.51 4.52 -8.15
CA LEU A 31 -12.17 3.66 -9.14
C LEU A 31 -12.70 2.36 -8.53
N PHE A 32 -12.10 1.91 -7.44
CA PHE A 32 -12.43 0.66 -6.74
C PHE A 32 -12.75 0.95 -5.28
N SER A 33 -13.58 0.10 -4.67
CA SER A 33 -13.79 0.16 -3.22
C SER A 33 -12.56 -0.34 -2.45
N ASP A 34 -12.44 0.07 -1.19
CA ASP A 34 -11.36 -0.41 -0.32
C ASP A 34 -11.35 -1.94 -0.21
N THR A 35 -12.52 -2.56 -0.15
CA THR A 35 -12.66 -4.03 -0.11
C THR A 35 -12.16 -4.70 -1.37
N GLN A 36 -12.45 -4.14 -2.55
CA GLN A 36 -11.93 -4.64 -3.83
C GLN A 36 -10.42 -4.50 -3.90
N MET A 37 -9.88 -3.34 -3.50
CA MET A 37 -8.43 -3.11 -3.49
C MET A 37 -7.70 -4.05 -2.54
N GLN A 38 -8.23 -4.28 -1.32
CA GLN A 38 -7.67 -5.24 -0.38
C GLN A 38 -7.68 -6.67 -0.94
N GLN A 39 -8.77 -7.08 -1.59
CA GLN A 39 -8.85 -8.40 -2.22
C GLN A 39 -7.82 -8.57 -3.34
N MET A 40 -7.66 -7.54 -4.19
CA MET A 40 -6.65 -7.54 -5.26
C MET A 40 -5.23 -7.58 -4.67
N GLY A 41 -4.95 -6.77 -3.64
CA GLY A 41 -3.67 -6.76 -2.94
C GLY A 41 -3.30 -8.13 -2.35
N ALA A 42 -4.25 -8.78 -1.67
CA ALA A 42 -4.05 -10.13 -1.14
C ALA A 42 -3.79 -11.16 -2.24
N GLN A 43 -4.55 -11.11 -3.34
CA GLN A 43 -4.34 -12.01 -4.48
C GLN A 43 -2.96 -11.81 -5.11
N SER A 44 -2.56 -10.56 -5.36
CA SER A 44 -1.26 -10.23 -5.94
C SER A 44 -0.11 -10.66 -5.03
N PHE A 45 -0.22 -10.46 -3.72
CA PHE A 45 0.82 -10.84 -2.77
C PHE A 45 0.99 -12.36 -2.68
N GLU A 46 -0.11 -13.11 -2.68
CA GLU A 46 -0.06 -14.57 -2.72
C GLU A 46 0.50 -15.12 -4.05
N THR A 47 0.25 -14.44 -5.17
CA THR A 47 0.92 -14.77 -6.43
C THR A 47 2.42 -14.53 -6.33
N MET A 48 2.85 -13.38 -5.81
CA MET A 48 4.27 -13.05 -5.64
C MET A 48 5.00 -14.06 -4.75
N LYS A 49 4.43 -14.43 -3.61
CA LYS A 49 5.00 -15.48 -2.72
C LYS A 49 5.20 -16.83 -3.42
N LYS A 50 4.42 -17.13 -4.45
CA LYS A 50 4.53 -18.38 -5.23
C LYS A 50 5.51 -18.27 -6.39
N SER A 51 5.59 -17.10 -7.04
CA SER A 51 6.43 -16.89 -8.21
C SER A 51 7.84 -16.41 -7.87
N GLU A 52 8.03 -15.82 -6.70
CA GLU A 52 9.30 -15.23 -6.27
C GLU A 52 9.91 -15.99 -5.10
N LYS A 53 11.24 -16.02 -5.05
CA LYS A 53 11.96 -16.74 -4.00
C LYS A 53 11.90 -15.95 -2.70
N ILE A 54 11.36 -16.55 -1.64
CA ILE A 54 11.40 -15.96 -0.30
C ILE A 54 12.77 -16.25 0.33
N SER A 55 13.39 -15.20 0.90
CA SER A 55 14.71 -15.29 1.53
C SER A 55 14.70 -16.26 2.72
N GLN A 56 15.70 -17.11 2.77
CA GLN A 56 15.93 -18.03 3.89
C GLN A 56 16.81 -17.42 5.00
N ASN A 57 17.28 -16.18 4.81
CA ASN A 57 18.12 -15.50 5.80
C ASN A 57 17.28 -14.97 6.97
N GLN A 58 17.22 -15.73 8.05
CA GLN A 58 16.41 -15.39 9.23
C GLN A 58 16.81 -14.05 9.87
N ALA A 59 18.11 -13.71 9.90
CA ALA A 59 18.58 -12.48 10.50
C ALA A 59 18.10 -11.25 9.72
N GLN A 60 18.22 -11.27 8.39
CA GLN A 60 17.71 -10.19 7.54
C GLN A 60 16.18 -10.11 7.59
N THR A 61 15.49 -11.24 7.58
CA THR A 61 14.02 -11.28 7.70
C THR A 61 13.56 -10.70 9.03
N GLN A 62 14.20 -11.04 10.15
CA GLN A 62 13.88 -10.47 11.47
C GLN A 62 14.17 -8.97 11.54
N TYR A 63 15.27 -8.53 10.93
CA TYR A 63 15.63 -7.12 10.84
C TYR A 63 14.57 -6.31 10.09
N VAL A 64 14.17 -6.75 8.90
CA VAL A 64 13.10 -6.11 8.12
C VAL A 64 11.79 -6.09 8.89
N ASN A 65 11.41 -7.21 9.50
CA ASN A 65 10.21 -7.29 10.34
C ASN A 65 10.25 -6.32 11.52
N CYS A 66 11.40 -6.18 12.18
CA CYS A 66 11.58 -5.26 13.30
C CYS A 66 11.33 -3.81 12.88
N VAL A 67 11.94 -3.39 11.76
CA VAL A 67 11.77 -2.03 11.23
C VAL A 67 10.33 -1.80 10.77
N SER A 68 9.76 -2.70 9.96
CA SER A 68 8.37 -2.60 9.50
C SER A 68 7.40 -2.51 10.67
N LYS A 69 7.56 -3.34 11.70
CA LYS A 69 6.68 -3.34 12.88
C LYS A 69 6.70 -2.01 13.63
N ARG A 70 7.85 -1.34 13.73
CA ARG A 70 7.93 -0.02 14.39
C ARG A 70 7.16 1.05 13.62
N ILE A 71 7.16 0.96 12.29
CA ILE A 71 6.42 1.89 11.42
C ILE A 71 4.92 1.60 11.49
N THR A 72 4.52 0.34 11.38
CA THR A 72 3.10 -0.02 11.37
C THR A 72 2.43 0.19 12.73
N ALA A 73 3.19 0.10 13.83
CA ALA A 73 2.69 0.35 15.18
C ALA A 73 2.23 1.80 15.44
N VAL A 74 2.62 2.77 14.61
CA VAL A 74 2.22 4.19 14.78
C VAL A 74 1.12 4.62 13.81
N LEU A 75 0.56 3.69 13.03
CA LEU A 75 -0.48 3.99 12.06
C LEU A 75 -1.86 4.24 12.71
N PRO A 76 -2.76 5.01 12.06
CA PRO A 76 -4.08 5.27 12.62
C PRO A 76 -4.93 4.01 12.81
N ASP A 77 -4.89 3.09 11.83
CA ASP A 77 -5.60 1.81 11.90
C ASP A 77 -4.71 0.73 12.50
N GLN A 78 -4.97 0.42 13.77
CA GLN A 78 -4.27 -0.63 14.53
C GLN A 78 -4.89 -2.02 14.36
N SER A 79 -6.04 -2.12 13.69
CA SER A 79 -6.70 -3.41 13.43
C SER A 79 -6.08 -4.14 12.23
N GLN A 80 -5.53 -3.37 11.27
CA GLN A 80 -4.84 -3.89 10.10
C GLN A 80 -3.62 -4.75 10.51
N GLN A 81 -3.66 -6.02 10.13
CA GLN A 81 -2.51 -6.91 10.26
C GLN A 81 -1.58 -6.70 9.06
N TRP A 82 -0.28 -6.63 9.32
CA TRP A 82 0.75 -6.44 8.29
C TRP A 82 1.56 -7.72 8.10
N ASP A 83 1.54 -8.25 6.88
CA ASP A 83 2.33 -9.39 6.44
C ASP A 83 3.57 -8.89 5.69
N VAL A 84 4.74 -9.16 6.25
CA VAL A 84 6.02 -8.63 5.77
C VAL A 84 6.87 -9.79 5.26
N VAL A 85 7.25 -9.74 3.98
CA VAL A 85 8.05 -10.78 3.32
C VAL A 85 9.33 -10.17 2.75
N LEU A 86 10.46 -10.82 3.05
CA LEU A 86 11.73 -10.56 2.40
C LEU A 86 11.90 -11.53 1.21
N PHE A 87 11.90 -10.99 0.01
CA PHE A 87 12.16 -11.72 -1.23
C PHE A 87 13.65 -11.68 -1.58
N GLU A 88 14.16 -12.81 -2.05
CA GLU A 88 15.54 -12.97 -2.50
C GLU A 88 15.66 -12.53 -3.96
N SER A 89 16.21 -11.34 -4.16
CA SER A 89 16.42 -10.70 -5.46
C SER A 89 17.49 -9.62 -5.34
N GLU A 90 18.24 -9.39 -6.41
CA GLU A 90 19.22 -8.29 -6.48
C GLU A 90 18.56 -6.92 -6.71
N GLN A 91 17.25 -6.88 -6.99
CA GLN A 91 16.52 -5.63 -7.17
C GLN A 91 16.59 -4.75 -5.93
N VAL A 92 16.90 -3.47 -6.13
CA VAL A 92 16.87 -2.43 -5.09
C VAL A 92 15.45 -1.88 -5.02
N ASN A 93 14.56 -2.61 -4.34
CA ASN A 93 13.15 -2.24 -4.29
C ASN A 93 12.45 -2.74 -3.01
N ALA A 94 11.35 -2.10 -2.68
CA ALA A 94 10.34 -2.53 -1.72
C ALA A 94 8.97 -2.05 -2.22
N PHE A 95 7.90 -2.64 -1.71
CA PHE A 95 6.54 -2.26 -2.06
C PHE A 95 5.59 -2.54 -0.92
N ALA A 96 4.45 -1.86 -0.92
CA ALA A 96 3.31 -2.22 -0.08
C ALA A 96 2.04 -2.31 -0.92
N LEU A 97 1.19 -3.30 -0.60
CA LEU A 97 -0.09 -3.50 -1.26
C LEU A 97 -1.25 -3.25 -0.28
N PRO A 98 -2.43 -2.85 -0.77
CA PRO A 98 -3.64 -2.77 0.04
C PRO A 98 -3.92 -4.09 0.76
N GLY A 99 -4.47 -4.01 1.97
CA GLY A 99 -4.71 -5.19 2.80
C GLY A 99 -3.57 -5.55 3.75
N GLY A 100 -2.53 -4.71 3.83
CA GLY A 100 -1.47 -4.84 4.82
C GLY A 100 -0.38 -5.82 4.38
N HIS A 101 0.14 -5.67 3.17
CA HIS A 101 1.21 -6.51 2.66
C HIS A 101 2.44 -5.66 2.35
N ILE A 102 3.61 -6.03 2.87
CA ILE A 102 4.89 -5.38 2.59
C ILE A 102 5.84 -6.41 1.99
N GLY A 103 6.38 -6.10 0.81
CA GLY A 103 7.46 -6.83 0.19
C GLY A 103 8.75 -6.02 0.21
N VAL A 104 9.85 -6.67 0.58
CA VAL A 104 11.20 -6.07 0.50
C VAL A 104 12.10 -7.01 -0.26
N TYR A 105 12.94 -6.50 -1.15
CA TYR A 105 13.97 -7.29 -1.83
C TYR A 105 15.31 -7.21 -1.13
N THR A 106 16.05 -8.32 -1.09
CA THR A 106 17.40 -8.36 -0.48
C THR A 106 18.36 -7.33 -1.09
N GLY A 107 18.20 -7.00 -2.37
CA GLY A 107 18.99 -5.97 -3.05
C GLY A 107 18.85 -4.58 -2.41
N LEU A 108 17.68 -4.25 -1.84
CA LEU A 108 17.49 -3.00 -1.11
C LEU A 108 18.42 -2.90 0.11
N LEU A 109 18.65 -4.01 0.80
CA LEU A 109 19.47 -4.06 2.02
C LEU A 109 20.96 -3.78 1.74
N ASN A 110 21.39 -3.88 0.49
CA ASN A 110 22.76 -3.51 0.09
C ASN A 110 22.97 -1.99 0.04
N VAL A 111 21.88 -1.21 -0.04
CA VAL A 111 21.91 0.25 -0.23
C VAL A 111 21.33 0.97 0.98
N ALA A 112 20.27 0.42 1.58
CA ALA A 112 19.72 0.85 2.87
C ALA A 112 20.51 0.20 4.02
N THR A 113 21.73 0.69 4.22
CA THR A 113 22.74 0.11 5.12
C THR A 113 22.45 0.28 6.62
N ASN A 114 21.40 1.01 6.99
CA ASN A 114 20.96 1.14 8.38
C ASN A 114 19.43 1.18 8.50
N GLN A 115 18.95 1.11 9.75
CA GLN A 115 17.53 1.00 10.05
C GLN A 115 16.72 2.22 9.62
N ASP A 116 17.31 3.42 9.68
CA ASP A 116 16.60 4.66 9.39
C ASP A 116 16.41 4.82 7.88
N GLN A 117 17.40 4.40 7.10
CA GLN A 117 17.31 4.34 5.63
C GLN A 117 16.25 3.34 5.18
N LEU A 118 16.25 2.12 5.75
CA LEU A 118 15.23 1.12 5.47
C LEU A 118 13.85 1.61 5.91
N ALA A 119 13.77 2.26 7.07
CA ALA A 119 12.52 2.80 7.59
C ALA A 119 11.94 3.92 6.72
N THR A 120 12.81 4.74 6.11
CA THR A 120 12.39 5.78 5.16
C THR A 120 11.68 5.16 3.95
N VAL A 121 12.25 4.09 3.38
CA VAL A 121 11.65 3.40 2.24
C VAL A 121 10.34 2.71 2.64
N ILE A 122 10.33 1.94 3.73
CA ILE A 122 9.10 1.25 4.17
C ILE A 122 8.01 2.27 4.54
N GLY A 123 8.36 3.37 5.20
CA GLY A 123 7.42 4.45 5.53
C GLY A 123 6.83 5.10 4.28
N HIS A 124 7.64 5.28 3.22
CA HIS A 124 7.17 5.75 1.92
C HIS A 124 6.17 4.77 1.30
N GLU A 125 6.49 3.46 1.27
CA GLU A 125 5.58 2.44 0.73
C GLU A 125 4.25 2.35 1.51
N VAL A 126 4.32 2.38 2.85
CA VAL A 126 3.11 2.37 3.69
C VAL A 126 2.27 3.63 3.45
N ALA A 127 2.91 4.80 3.26
CA ALA A 127 2.19 6.04 2.95
C ALA A 127 1.46 5.97 1.61
N HIS A 128 1.99 5.27 0.60
CA HIS A 128 1.28 5.01 -0.66
C HIS A 128 -0.02 4.25 -0.44
N VAL A 129 -0.02 3.24 0.44
CA VAL A 129 -1.22 2.47 0.78
C VAL A 129 -2.24 3.34 1.52
N LEU A 130 -1.81 4.09 2.55
CA LEU A 130 -2.69 4.98 3.31
C LEU A 130 -3.31 6.08 2.44
N ALA A 131 -2.58 6.52 1.42
CA ALA A 131 -3.06 7.51 0.46
C ALA A 131 -3.93 6.92 -0.67
N GLN A 132 -4.10 5.60 -0.72
CA GLN A 132 -4.81 4.90 -1.79
C GLN A 132 -4.24 5.25 -3.18
N HIS A 133 -2.91 5.28 -3.31
CA HIS A 133 -2.20 5.58 -4.57
C HIS A 133 -1.97 4.36 -5.46
N GLY A 134 -2.35 3.17 -5.01
CA GLY A 134 -2.17 1.90 -5.73
C GLY A 134 -3.15 1.65 -6.87
#